data_AF-A0A2P4Y2Z1-F1
#
_entry.id   AF-A0A2P4Y2Z1-F1
#
_cell.length_a   1.000
_cell.length_b   1.000
_cell.length_c   1.000
_cell.angle_alpha   90.00
_cell.angle_beta   90.00
_cell.angle_gamma   90.00
#
_symmetry.space_group_name_H-M   'P 1'
#
loop_
_entity.id
_entity.type
_entity.pdbx_description
1 polymer ?
#
loop_
_entity_poly.entity_id
_entity_poly.type
_entity_poly.pdbx_seq_one_letter_code
_entity_poly.pdbx_strand_id
1 'polypeptide(L)'
;MMSTVLRTARRPATLAQQQRSLWVKVPEGQDADRVVSRMQTILAEDGTLKTLALKRFHEKQWQKRKRKAEEQNIRRANRRVGSMIDFILRDTKLED
;
A
#
# COMPACT_ATOMS: atom_id res chain seq x y z
N MET A 1 -29.76 38.39 -19.85
CA MET A 1 -28.79 37.73 -18.95
C MET A 1 -28.29 36.48 -19.65
N MET A 2 -27.12 36.52 -20.27
CA MET A 2 -26.57 35.44 -21.09
C MET A 2 -25.72 34.51 -20.22
N SER A 3 -26.09 33.23 -20.12
CA SER A 3 -25.35 32.21 -19.40
C SER A 3 -24.14 31.75 -20.22
N THR A 4 -22.94 31.97 -19.71
CA THR A 4 -21.72 31.41 -20.28
C THR A 4 -21.40 30.10 -19.58
N VAL A 5 -21.86 28.99 -20.15
CA VAL A 5 -21.41 27.65 -19.75
C VAL A 5 -19.98 27.49 -20.24
N LEU A 6 -19.01 27.76 -19.38
CA LEU A 6 -17.61 27.42 -19.60
C LEU A 6 -17.47 25.89 -19.61
N ARG A 7 -17.52 25.32 -20.81
CA ARG A 7 -17.14 23.94 -21.09
C ARG A 7 -15.64 23.80 -20.81
N THR A 8 -15.28 23.38 -19.61
CA THR A 8 -13.90 22.96 -19.29
C THR A 8 -13.57 21.75 -20.17
N ALA A 9 -12.77 21.99 -21.20
CA ALA A 9 -12.20 20.94 -22.02
C ALA A 9 -11.33 20.05 -21.13
N ARG A 10 -11.86 18.88 -20.79
CA ARG A 10 -11.14 17.83 -20.08
C ARG A 10 -9.95 17.46 -20.99
N ARG A 11 -8.74 17.87 -20.60
CA ARG A 11 -7.51 17.43 -21.27
C ARG A 11 -7.56 15.89 -21.35
N PRO A 12 -7.23 15.29 -22.50
CA PRO A 12 -7.15 13.83 -22.57
C PRO A 12 -6.14 13.41 -21.50
N ALA A 13 -6.56 12.52 -20.61
CA ALA A 13 -5.63 11.85 -19.73
C ALA A 13 -4.57 11.25 -20.66
N THR A 14 -3.35 11.78 -20.60
CA THR A 14 -2.20 11.10 -21.15
C THR A 14 -2.29 9.70 -20.58
N LEU A 15 -2.49 8.72 -21.47
CA LEU A 15 -2.39 7.31 -21.13
C LEU A 15 -1.05 7.19 -20.40
N ALA A 16 -1.09 7.12 -19.08
CA ALA A 16 0.09 6.90 -18.29
C ALA A 16 0.65 5.59 -18.82
N GLN A 17 1.70 5.71 -19.63
CA GLN A 17 2.42 4.61 -20.22
C GLN A 17 2.68 3.65 -19.05
N GLN A 18 2.06 2.47 -19.10
CA GLN A 18 2.26 1.47 -18.07
C GLN A 18 3.76 1.23 -17.99
N GLN A 19 4.43 1.82 -17.01
CA GLN A 19 5.81 1.49 -16.68
C GLN A 19 5.76 0.08 -16.14
N ARG A 20 5.86 -0.91 -17.05
CA ARG A 20 5.98 -2.34 -16.72
C ARG A 20 7.35 -2.65 -16.09
N SER A 21 8.28 -1.71 -16.15
CA SER A 21 9.63 -1.79 -15.58
C SER A 21 9.87 -0.58 -14.68
N LEU A 22 10.33 -0.83 -13.45
CA LEU A 22 10.88 0.19 -12.56
C LEU A 22 12.39 0.18 -12.72
N TRP A 23 12.98 1.34 -13.02
CA TRP A 23 14.42 1.50 -13.12
C TRP A 23 14.97 1.95 -11.78
N VAL A 24 15.99 1.26 -11.27
CA VAL A 24 16.68 1.62 -10.03
C VAL A 24 18.16 1.76 -10.32
N LYS A 25 18.73 2.87 -9.83
CA LYS A 25 20.18 3.05 -9.84
C LYS A 25 20.79 2.16 -8.75
N VAL A 26 21.51 1.12 -9.18
CA VAL A 26 22.31 0.28 -8.27
C VAL A 26 23.64 1.00 -8.03
N PRO A 27 24.00 1.32 -6.77
CA PRO A 27 25.31 1.86 -6.45
C PRO A 27 26.42 0.87 -6.80
N GLU A 28 27.57 1.37 -7.23
CA GLU A 28 28.73 0.54 -7.58
C GLU A 28 29.16 -0.33 -6.39
N GLY A 29 29.33 -1.63 -6.63
CA GLY A 29 29.67 -2.62 -5.59
C GLY A 29 28.48 -3.15 -4.76
N GLN A 30 27.24 -2.72 -5.00
CA GLN A 30 26.06 -3.34 -4.39
C GLN A 30 25.50 -4.47 -5.24
N ASP A 31 25.10 -5.53 -4.55
CA ASP A 31 24.40 -6.67 -5.13
C ASP A 31 23.00 -6.26 -5.63
N ALA A 32 22.74 -6.50 -6.91
CA ALA A 32 21.46 -6.20 -7.56
C ALA A 32 20.28 -6.92 -6.89
N ASP A 33 20.49 -8.15 -6.38
CA ASP A 33 19.43 -8.94 -5.74
C ASP A 33 19.00 -8.32 -4.40
N ARG A 34 19.94 -7.74 -3.66
CA ARG A 34 19.64 -6.98 -2.44
C ARG A 34 18.86 -5.71 -2.75
N VAL A 35 19.18 -5.03 -3.85
CA VAL A 35 18.45 -3.83 -4.29
C VAL A 35 17.02 -4.18 -4.72
N VAL A 36 16.83 -5.27 -5.45
CA VAL A 36 15.50 -5.78 -5.84
C VAL A 36 14.68 -6.16 -4.61
N SER A 37 15.28 -6.87 -3.65
CA SER A 37 14.63 -7.26 -2.40
C SER A 37 14.16 -6.03 -1.61
N ARG A 38 15.02 -5.01 -1.49
CA ARG A 38 14.64 -3.73 -0.88
C ARG A 38 13.51 -3.04 -1.62
N MET A 39 13.53 -3.04 -2.95
CA MET A 39 12.46 -2.44 -3.74
C MET A 39 11.13 -3.18 -3.55
N GLN A 40 11.13 -4.51 -3.44
CA GLN A 40 9.93 -5.28 -3.12
C GLN A 40 9.36 -4.89 -1.73
N THR A 41 10.22 -4.72 -0.73
CA THR A 41 9.81 -4.25 0.60
C THR A 41 9.19 -2.87 0.54
N ILE A 42 9.81 -1.91 -0.16
CA ILE A 42 9.28 -0.55 -0.33
C ILE A 42 7.89 -0.59 -1.00
N LEU A 43 7.73 -1.36 -2.07
CA LEU A 43 6.45 -1.48 -2.77
C LEU A 43 5.36 -2.11 -1.88
N ALA A 44 5.73 -3.03 -0.99
CA ALA A 44 4.83 -3.63 -0.02
C ALA A 44 4.44 -2.63 1.08
N GLU A 45 5.39 -1.85 1.61
CA GLU A 45 5.17 -0.80 2.62
C GLU A 45 4.27 0.32 2.09
N ASP A 46 4.52 0.79 0.86
CA ASP A 46 3.71 1.80 0.19
C ASP A 46 2.29 1.28 -0.19
N GLY A 47 2.04 -0.02 -0.04
CA GLY A 47 0.76 -0.65 -0.35
C GLY A 47 0.40 -0.63 -1.84
N THR A 48 1.39 -0.43 -2.71
CA THR A 48 1.21 -0.33 -4.18
C THR A 48 0.65 -1.64 -4.74
N LEU A 49 1.25 -2.78 -4.38
CA LEU A 49 0.84 -4.10 -4.84
C LEU A 49 -0.60 -4.44 -4.40
N LYS A 50 -0.95 -4.11 -3.16
CA LYS A 50 -2.31 -4.30 -2.63
C LYS A 50 -3.33 -3.45 -3.40
N THR A 51 -2.97 -2.20 -3.72
CA THR A 51 -3.83 -1.29 -4.46
C THR A 51 -4.05 -1.74 -5.91
N LEU A 52 -2.99 -2.23 -6.57
CA LEU A 52 -3.07 -2.77 -7.93
C LEU A 52 -3.99 -4.00 -7.98
N ALA A 53 -3.86 -4.92 -7.02
CA ALA A 53 -4.74 -6.08 -6.92
C ALA A 53 -6.22 -5.68 -6.78
N LEU A 54 -6.53 -4.70 -5.94
CA LEU A 54 -7.89 -4.19 -5.73
C LEU A 54 -8.48 -3.46 -6.94
N LYS A 55 -7.65 -2.91 -7.83
CA LYS A 55 -8.10 -2.23 -9.06
C LYS A 55 -8.41 -3.19 -10.20
N ARG A 56 -8.01 -4.45 -10.10
CA ARG A 56 -8.22 -5.46 -11.17
C ARG A 56 -9.68 -5.77 -11.42
N PHE A 57 -10.53 -5.72 -10.39
CA PHE A 57 -11.95 -6.02 -10.48
C PHE A 57 -12.78 -4.91 -9.82
N HIS A 58 -13.99 -4.69 -10.33
CA HIS A 58 -14.91 -3.72 -9.72
C HIS A 58 -15.44 -4.25 -8.38
N GLU A 59 -15.19 -3.50 -7.31
CA GLU A 59 -15.76 -3.73 -5.97
C GLU A 59 -16.89 -2.72 -5.72
N LYS A 60 -18.11 -3.19 -5.39
CA LYS A 60 -19.22 -2.30 -5.06
C LYS A 60 -18.90 -1.52 -3.78
N GLN A 61 -19.42 -0.31 -3.65
CA GLN A 61 -19.09 0.57 -2.51
C GLN A 61 -19.43 -0.04 -1.14
N TRP A 62 -20.54 -0.79 -1.02
CA TRP A 62 -20.90 -1.44 0.24
C TRP A 62 -19.97 -2.63 0.56
N GLN A 63 -19.51 -3.38 -0.45
CA GLN A 63 -18.52 -4.45 -0.29
C GLN A 63 -17.19 -3.86 0.19
N LYS A 64 -16.76 -2.76 -0.43
CA LYS A 64 -15.56 -2.02 -0.03
C LYS A 64 -15.62 -1.54 1.42
N ARG A 65 -16.78 -1.06 1.89
CA ARG A 65 -16.98 -0.66 3.29
C ARG A 65 -16.85 -1.85 4.24
N LYS A 66 -17.49 -2.98 3.91
CA LYS A 66 -17.42 -4.22 4.70
C LYS A 66 -15.98 -4.72 4.81
N ARG A 67 -15.28 -4.85 3.67
CA ARG A 67 -13.87 -5.26 3.64
C ARG A 67 -12.98 -4.32 4.47
N LYS A 68 -13.13 -3.00 4.33
CA LYS A 68 -12.34 -2.04 5.12
C LYS A 68 -12.57 -2.17 6.62
N ALA A 69 -13.81 -2.43 7.05
CA ALA A 69 -14.14 -2.64 8.45
C ALA A 69 -13.50 -3.93 8.99
N GLU A 70 -13.60 -5.03 8.23
CA GLU A 70 -12.97 -6.31 8.57
C GLU A 70 -11.44 -6.20 8.62
N GLU A 71 -10.81 -5.57 7.62
CA GLU A 71 -9.37 -5.29 7.64
C GLU A 71 -8.95 -4.49 8.89
N GLN A 72 -9.77 -3.51 9.29
CA GLN A 72 -9.48 -2.71 10.49
C GLN A 72 -9.59 -3.55 11.77
N ASN A 73 -10.56 -4.46 11.84
CA ASN A 73 -10.70 -5.37 12.98
C ASN A 73 -9.49 -6.30 13.10
N ILE A 74 -9.04 -6.87 11.98
CA ILE A 74 -7.82 -7.70 11.94
C ILE A 74 -6.60 -6.89 12.39
N ARG A 75 -6.42 -5.65 11.91
CA ARG A 75 -5.31 -4.78 12.35
C ARG A 75 -5.34 -4.52 13.85
N ARG A 76 -6.52 -4.25 14.42
CA ARG A 76 -6.69 -4.03 15.86
C ARG A 76 -6.36 -5.29 16.66
N ALA A 77 -6.83 -6.45 16.22
CA ALA A 77 -6.52 -7.72 16.84
C ALA A 77 -5.01 -8.00 16.82
N ASN A 78 -4.36 -7.84 15.68
CA ASN A 78 -2.91 -8.04 15.53
C ASN A 78 -2.12 -7.08 16.44
N ARG A 79 -2.53 -5.81 16.54
CA ARG A 79 -1.89 -4.85 17.45
C ARG A 79 -2.01 -5.30 18.91
N ARG A 80 -3.19 -5.81 19.33
CA ARG A 80 -3.42 -6.29 20.70
C ARG A 80 -2.59 -7.53 21.01
N VAL A 81 -2.53 -8.48 20.09
CA VAL A 81 -1.68 -9.67 20.23
C VAL A 81 -0.21 -9.27 20.32
N GLY A 82 0.26 -8.37 19.45
CA GLY A 82 1.63 -7.85 19.49
C GLY A 82 1.97 -7.18 20.81
N SER A 83 1.08 -6.34 21.36
CA SER A 83 1.31 -5.72 22.68
C SER A 83 1.32 -6.73 23.83
N MET A 84 0.52 -7.79 23.74
CA MET A 84 0.50 -8.86 24.75
C MET A 84 1.80 -9.66 24.73
N ILE A 85 2.31 -9.96 23.54
CA ILE A 85 3.62 -10.63 23.38
C ILE A 85 4.74 -9.74 23.94
N ASP A 86 4.76 -8.45 23.60
CA ASP A 86 5.77 -7.52 24.11
C ASP A 86 5.72 -7.40 25.64
N PHE A 87 4.52 -7.38 26.23
CA PHE A 87 4.34 -7.40 27.68
C PHE A 87 4.96 -8.65 28.32
N ILE A 88 4.61 -9.84 27.82
CA ILE A 88 5.15 -11.12 28.33
C ILE A 88 6.68 -11.18 28.20
N LEU A 89 7.22 -10.72 27.06
CA LEU A 89 8.66 -10.70 26.81
C LEU A 89 9.43 -9.70 27.68
N ARG A 90 8.77 -8.65 28.19
CA ARG A 90 9.38 -7.71 29.14
C ARG A 90 9.37 -8.25 30.55
N ASP A 91 8.26 -8.86 30.98
CA ASP A 91 8.15 -9.47 32.31
C ASP A 91 9.16 -10.62 32.47
N THR A 92 9.29 -11.48 31.46
CA THR A 92 10.26 -12.60 31.48
C THR A 92 11.73 -12.17 31.47
N LYS A 93 12.06 -10.96 30.97
CA LYS A 93 13.43 -10.41 31.01
C LYS A 93 13.79 -9.74 32.34
N LEU A 94 12.81 -9.50 33.21
CA LEU A 94 13.03 -8.91 34.54
C LEU A 94 13.23 -9.98 35.63
N GLU A 95 13.03 -11.26 35.30
CA GLU A 95 13.19 -12.39 36.21
C GLU A 95 14.57 -13.08 36.12
N ASP A 96 15.42 -12.70 35.15
CA ASP A 96 16.84 -13.08 35.02
C ASP A 96 17.77 -11.95 35.52
#